data_AF-A0A4P8KZL2-F1
#
_entry.id   AF-A0A4P8KZL2-F1
#
_cell.length_a   1.000
_cell.length_b   1.000
_cell.length_c   1.000
_cell.angle_alpha   90.00
_cell.angle_beta   90.00
_cell.angle_gamma   90.00
#
_symmetry.space_group_name_H-M   'P 1'
#
loop_
_entity.id
_entity.type
_entity.pdbx_description
1 polymer ?
#
loop_
_entity_poly.entity_id
_entity_poly.type
_entity_poly.pdbx_seq_one_letter_code
_entity_poly.pdbx_strand_id
1 'polypeptide(L)' 'MNTGLLVLYTDNDGSLKGLPKFPPNKKVEVYFRITGPIEAQRPPRRLPNPEIAGKILIKGDVFDTCCR' A
#
# COMPACT_ATOMS: atom_id res chain seq x y z
N MET A 1 -6.79 -3.00 9.68
CA MET A 1 -6.90 -1.69 8.99
C MET A 1 -5.53 -1.06 9.04
N ASN A 2 -4.87 -0.87 7.90
CA ASN A 2 -3.60 -0.13 7.86
C ASN A 2 -3.92 1.37 7.91
N THR A 3 -3.62 2.01 9.02
CA THR A 3 -3.81 3.46 9.19
C THR A 3 -2.56 4.17 8.67
N GLY A 4 -2.69 4.93 7.59
CA GLY A 4 -1.61 5.78 7.08
C GLY A 4 -1.52 7.08 7.87
N LEU A 5 -0.32 7.49 8.29
CA LEU A 5 -0.09 8.79 8.90
C LEU A 5 0.20 9.83 7.81
N LEU A 6 -0.65 10.85 7.68
CA LEU A 6 -0.42 12.00 6.82
C LEU A 6 -0.02 13.20 7.69
N VAL A 7 1.19 13.72 7.49
CA VAL A 7 1.68 14.93 8.18
C VAL A 7 1.72 16.07 7.17
N LEU A 8 1.01 17.16 7.50
CA LEU A 8 0.97 18.38 6.70
C LEU A 8 1.66 19.50 7.47
N TYR A 9 2.47 20.30 6.77
CA TYR A 9 3.17 21.44 7.35
C TYR A 9 2.60 22.74 6.82
N THR A 10 2.36 23.70 7.71
CA THR A 10 1.98 25.07 7.35
C THR A 10 3.13 26.04 7.53
N ASP A 11 3.06 27.19 6.87
CA ASP A 11 3.90 28.35 7.19
C ASP A 11 3.31 29.16 8.36
N ASN A 12 3.98 30.27 8.70
CA ASN A 12 3.56 31.16 9.79
C ASN A 12 2.22 31.86 9.49
N ASP A 13 1.82 31.94 8.22
CA ASP A 13 0.57 32.56 7.77
C ASP A 13 -0.57 31.53 7.71
N GLY A 14 -0.32 30.26 8.10
CA GLY A 14 -1.31 29.18 8.08
C GLY A 14 -1.53 28.56 6.70
N SER A 15 -0.69 28.88 5.71
CA SER A 15 -0.76 28.29 4.37
C SER A 15 -0.01 26.96 4.32
N LEU A 16 -0.61 25.96 3.67
CA LEU A 16 0.02 24.65 3.46
C LEU A 16 1.29 24.78 2.61
N LYS A 17 2.42 24.28 3.12
CA LYS A 17 3.69 24.27 2.39
C LYS A 17 3.60 23.35 1.17
N GLY A 18 4.14 23.81 0.04
CA GLY A 18 4.20 23.06 -1.22
C GLY A 18 2.97 23.21 -2.11
N LEU A 19 1.91 23.88 -1.65
CA LEU A 19 0.80 24.29 -2.50
C LEU A 19 0.99 25.73 -3.00
N PRO A 20 0.53 26.06 -4.21
CA PRO A 20 0.49 27.44 -4.67
C PRO A 20 -0.46 28.27 -3.81
N LYS A 21 -0.20 29.58 -3.69
CA LYS A 21 -1.11 30.47 -2.98
C LYS A 21 -2.42 30.59 -3.75
N PHE A 22 -3.52 30.27 -3.09
CA PHE A 22 -4.85 30.40 -3.67
C PHE A 22 -5.46 31.77 -3.33
N PRO A 23 -6.29 32.34 -4.22
CA PRO A 23 -7.12 33.48 -3.86
C PRO A 23 -8.01 33.17 -2.64
N PRO A 24 -8.44 34.20 -1.88
CA PRO A 24 -9.33 34.01 -0.75
C PRO A 24 -10.62 33.26 -1.14
N ASN A 25 -11.17 32.49 -0.19
CA ASN A 25 -12.43 31.75 -0.35
C ASN A 25 -12.46 30.68 -1.46
N LYS A 26 -11.29 30.16 -1.88
CA LYS A 26 -11.23 29.02 -2.79
C LYS A 26 -11.24 27.70 -2.03
N LYS A 27 -12.03 26.75 -2.50
CA LYS A 27 -12.04 25.36 -2.03
C LYS A 27 -10.99 24.57 -2.79
N VAL A 28 -10.20 23.76 -2.08
CA VAL A 28 -9.15 22.93 -2.66
C VAL A 28 -9.38 21.50 -2.22
N GLU A 29 -9.35 20.57 -3.17
CA GLU A 29 -9.39 19.14 -2.92
C GLU A 29 -8.03 18.55 -3.30
N VAL A 30 -7.51 17.64 -2.46
CA VAL A 30 -6.20 17.02 -2.66
C VAL A 30 -6.34 15.51 -2.54
N TYR A 31 -5.81 14.79 -3.53
CA TYR A 31 -5.78 13.34 -3.56
C TYR A 31 -4.35 12.84 -3.35
N PHE A 32 -4.15 12.01 -2.33
CA PHE A 32 -2.85 11.40 -2.03
C PHE A 32 -2.83 9.96 -2.52
N ARG A 33 -1.88 9.62 -3.39
CA ARG A 33 -1.60 8.24 -3.77
C ARG A 33 -0.45 7.71 -2.91
N ILE A 34 -0.74 6.78 -2.01
CA ILE A 34 0.28 6.11 -1.20
C ILE A 34 0.98 5.08 -2.11
N THR A 35 2.26 5.32 -2.43
CA THR A 35 3.08 4.47 -3.32
C THR A 35 4.08 3.59 -2.57
N GLY A 36 4.10 3.65 -1.24
CA GLY A 36 4.90 2.74 -0.43
C GLY A 36 4.45 1.29 -0.64
N PRO A 37 5.36 0.30 -0.48
CA PRO A 37 4.93 -1.08 -0.44
C PRO A 37 3.91 -1.17 0.68
N ILE A 38 2.65 -1.41 0.32
CA ILE A 38 1.74 -2.08 1.24
C ILE A 38 2.54 -3.32 1.58
N GLU A 39 2.95 -3.50 2.84
CA GLU A 39 3.35 -4.81 3.31
C GLU A 39 2.14 -5.68 3.02
N ALA A 40 2.11 -6.27 1.83
CA ALA A 40 1.11 -7.20 1.42
C ALA A 40 1.23 -8.23 2.51
N GLN A 41 0.22 -8.28 3.39
CA GLN A 41 0.11 -9.32 4.39
C GLN A 41 0.33 -10.59 3.59
N ARG A 42 1.53 -11.19 3.74
CA ARG A 42 1.88 -12.34 2.93
C ARG A 42 0.73 -13.30 3.15
N PRO A 43 0.00 -13.70 2.09
CA PRO A 43 -1.17 -14.53 2.27
C PRO A 43 -0.75 -15.69 3.17
N PRO A 44 -1.53 -16.02 4.21
CA PRO A 44 -1.16 -17.07 5.14
C PRO A 44 -0.75 -18.28 4.32
N ARG A 45 0.52 -18.71 4.45
CA ARG A 45 1.07 -19.81 3.66
C ARG A 45 0.17 -21.01 3.94
N ARG A 46 -0.50 -21.51 2.90
CA ARG A 46 -1.29 -22.73 3.01
C ARG A 46 -0.34 -23.85 3.40
N LEU A 47 -0.62 -24.50 4.52
CA LEU A 47 0.08 -25.72 4.89
C LEU A 47 -0.62 -26.90 4.18
N PRO A 48 0.13 -27.82 3.58
CA PRO A 48 -0.46 -29.05 3.04
C PRO A 48 -1.07 -29.88 4.18
N ASN A 49 -2.04 -30.74 3.83
CA ASN A 49 -2.55 -31.75 4.76
C ASN A 49 -1.37 -32.54 5.37
N PRO A 50 -1.33 -32.80 6.70
CA PRO A 50 -0.29 -33.58 7.37
C PRO A 50 0.10 -34.89 6.66
N GLU A 51 -0.84 -35.54 6.00
CA GLU A 51 -0.59 -36.79 5.27
C GLU A 51 0.31 -36.61 4.04
N ILE A 52 0.36 -35.39 3.49
CA ILE A 52 1.06 -35.02 2.25
C ILE A 52 2.30 -34.17 2.55
N ALA A 53 2.34 -33.51 3.72
CA ALA A 53 3.45 -32.69 4.17
C ALA A 53 4.77 -33.50 4.15
N GLY A 54 5.77 -33.02 3.41
CA GLY A 54 7.09 -33.65 3.29
C GLY A 54 7.15 -34.90 2.41
N LYS A 55 6.03 -35.39 1.88
CA LYS A 55 5.99 -36.56 0.98
C LYS A 55 6.04 -36.22 -0.49
N ILE A 56 5.78 -34.96 -0.85
CA ILE A 56 5.77 -34.49 -2.23
C ILE A 56 6.66 -33.25 -2.38
N LEU A 57 7.33 -33.14 -3.54
CA LEU A 57 8.09 -31.95 -3.92
C LEU A 57 7.14 -30.94 -4.58
N ILE A 58 6.89 -29.82 -3.91
CA ILE A 58 6.13 -28.70 -4.49
C ILE A 58 7.04 -27.99 -5.49
N LYS A 59 6.73 -28.11 -6.80
CA LYS A 59 7.54 -27.52 -7.88
C LYS A 59 7.35 -25.99 -8.04
N GLY A 60 6.36 -25.39 -7.38
CA GLY A 60 6.07 -23.96 -7.46
C GLY A 60 4.59 -23.68 -7.66
N ASP A 61 4.23 -22.41 -7.87
CA ASP A 61 2.88 -21.98 -8.23
C ASP A 61 2.74 -21.97 -9.76
N VAL A 62 1.77 -22.73 -10.28
CA VAL A 62 1.53 -22.87 -11.72
C VAL A 62 1.01 -21.55 -12.33
N PHE A 63 0.29 -20.75 -11.55
CA PHE A 63 -0.24 -19.47 -12.04
C PHE A 63 0.84 -18.41 -12.21
N ASP A 64 1.94 -18.51 -11.45
CA ASP A 64 3.10 -17.62 -11.56
C ASP A 64 3.89 -17.86 -12.85
N THR A 65 3.76 -19.06 -13.45
CA THR A 65 4.43 -19.43 -14.71
C THR A 65 3.64 -19.13 -15.98
N CYS A 66 2.34 -18.85 -15.88
CA CYS A 66 1.47 -18.66 -17.05
C CYS A 66 1.51 -17.22 -17.61
N CYS A 67 1.89 -16.25 -16.79
CA CYS A 67 1.89 -14.83 -17.16
C CYS A 67 3.31 -14.27 -17.18
N ARG A 68 4.05 -14.56 -18.25
CA ARG A 68 5.30 -13.86 -18.60
C ARG A 68 5.29 -13.46 -20.06
#